data_AF-A0A9X2KFS1-F1
#
_entry.id   AF-A0A9X2KFS1-F1
#
_cell.length_a   1.000
_cell.length_b   1.000
_cell.length_c   1.000
_cell.angle_alpha   90.00
_cell.angle_beta   90.00
_cell.angle_gamma   90.00
#
_symmetry.space_group_name_H-M   'P 1'
#
loop_
_entity.id
_entity.type
_entity.pdbx_description
1 polymer ?
#
loop_
_entity_poly.entity_id
_entity_poly.type
_entity_poly.pdbx_seq_one_letter_code
_entity_poly.pdbx_strand_id
1 'polypeptide(L)'
;MNIEILQPKPFDLVGNPIMIAGNAVGFEGHLTIRISEGHDEVTAAANAGSLSIRQFQEAVDIPPDAAFTLSRLFVTVTDDSAGGPNPPTVTVPVLYGPKILPGYVGYWEHTVVSGETLSALANRYYEDTSKYPVIQAANQHVVTDPNLIFPGQVLRIPRDF
;
A
#
# COMPACT_ATOMS: atom_id res chain seq x y z
N MET A 1 4.57 -15.45 19.77
CA MET A 1 3.70 -15.61 18.59
C MET A 1 4.23 -14.67 17.52
N ASN A 2 4.34 -15.16 16.29
CA ASN A 2 4.94 -14.40 15.18
C ASN A 2 3.84 -14.10 14.17
N ILE A 3 3.74 -12.83 13.76
CA ILE A 3 2.87 -12.39 12.68
C ILE A 3 3.73 -11.66 11.65
N GLU A 4 3.52 -11.98 10.38
CA GLU A 4 4.26 -11.41 9.28
C GLU A 4 3.30 -11.08 8.14
N ILE A 5 3.38 -9.85 7.63
CA ILE A 5 2.73 -9.47 6.37
C ILE A 5 3.72 -9.73 5.23
N LEU A 6 3.37 -10.66 4.34
CA LEU A 6 4.17 -10.95 3.16
C LEU A 6 3.84 -9.98 2.02
N GLN A 7 2.57 -9.59 1.89
CA GLN A 7 2.09 -8.54 1.00
C GLN A 7 0.94 -7.78 1.68
N PRO A 8 0.85 -6.46 1.51
CA PRO A 8 1.76 -5.60 0.75
C PRO A 8 3.14 -5.45 1.42
N LYS A 9 4.18 -5.10 0.66
CA LYS A 9 5.48 -4.66 1.20
C LYS A 9 5.44 -3.16 1.53
N PRO A 10 6.37 -2.68 2.38
CA PRO A 10 6.46 -1.25 2.67
C PRO A 10 6.52 -0.41 1.40
N PHE A 11 5.62 0.58 1.35
CA PHE A 11 5.43 1.54 0.26
C PHE A 11 4.90 0.97 -1.05
N ASP A 12 4.40 -0.27 -1.10
CA ASP A 12 3.70 -0.79 -2.28
C ASP A 12 2.49 0.07 -2.64
N LEU A 13 2.26 0.20 -3.96
CA LEU A 13 1.14 0.93 -4.52
C LEU A 13 -0.07 -0.01 -4.66
N VAL A 14 -1.02 0.11 -3.74
CA VAL A 14 -2.17 -0.80 -3.61
C VAL A 14 -3.44 -0.20 -4.22
N GLY A 15 -4.33 -1.05 -4.71
CA GLY A 15 -5.64 -0.67 -5.26
C GLY A 15 -6.75 -0.74 -4.21
N ASN A 16 -7.99 -0.82 -4.70
CA ASN A 16 -9.17 -1.18 -3.91
C ASN A 16 -9.85 -2.39 -4.60
N PRO A 17 -9.98 -3.55 -3.94
CA PRO A 17 -9.59 -3.84 -2.55
C PRO A 17 -8.08 -3.83 -2.31
N ILE A 18 -7.67 -3.62 -1.06
CA ILE A 18 -6.30 -3.82 -0.60
C ILE A 18 -6.10 -5.31 -0.31
N MET A 19 -5.21 -5.95 -1.09
CA MET A 19 -4.87 -7.37 -0.93
C MET A 19 -3.81 -7.55 0.15
N ILE A 20 -4.11 -8.35 1.16
CA ILE A 20 -3.24 -8.59 2.31
C ILE A 20 -3.03 -10.09 2.44
N ALA A 21 -1.78 -10.54 2.49
CA ALA A 21 -1.46 -11.92 2.81
C ALA A 21 -0.21 -12.01 3.67
N GLY A 22 -0.16 -13.04 4.48
CA GLY A 22 0.91 -13.19 5.45
C GLY A 22 0.87 -14.54 6.14
N ASN A 23 1.68 -14.66 7.19
CA ASN A 23 1.73 -15.81 8.07
C ASN A 23 1.38 -15.36 9.49
N ALA A 24 0.58 -16.15 10.20
CA ALA A 24 0.34 -15.94 11.62
C ALA A 24 0.29 -17.26 12.39
N VAL A 25 0.43 -17.17 13.72
CA VAL A 25 0.38 -18.29 14.66
C VAL A 25 -0.63 -17.97 15.75
N GLY A 26 -1.86 -18.43 15.61
CA GLY A 26 -2.92 -18.24 16.60
C GLY A 26 -3.53 -19.58 17.01
N PHE A 27 -3.90 -19.71 18.29
CA PHE A 27 -4.64 -20.87 18.80
C PHE A 27 -6.08 -20.89 18.27
N GLU A 28 -6.71 -19.72 18.14
CA GLU A 28 -8.05 -19.56 17.57
C GLU A 28 -8.01 -19.03 16.13
N GLY A 29 -6.95 -18.29 15.79
CA GLY A 29 -6.66 -17.94 14.42
C GLY A 29 -7.34 -16.67 13.92
N HIS A 30 -7.98 -15.90 14.80
CA HIS A 30 -8.62 -14.64 14.44
C HIS A 30 -7.59 -13.52 14.34
N LEU A 31 -7.58 -12.82 13.19
CA LEU A 31 -6.75 -11.66 12.94
C LEU A 31 -7.64 -10.44 12.73
N THR A 32 -7.33 -9.34 13.42
CA THR A 32 -7.90 -8.04 13.10
C THR A 32 -6.96 -7.31 12.14
N ILE A 33 -7.51 -6.85 11.03
CA ILE A 33 -6.84 -5.99 10.06
C ILE A 33 -7.39 -4.57 10.24
N ARG A 34 -6.51 -3.59 10.42
CA ARG A 34 -6.84 -2.17 10.51
C ARG A 34 -6.07 -1.41 9.43
N ILE A 35 -6.78 -0.64 8.62
CA ILE A 35 -6.21 0.25 7.62
C ILE A 35 -6.50 1.67 8.05
N SER A 36 -5.46 2.46 8.30
CA SER A 36 -5.64 3.83 8.82
C SER A 36 -4.62 4.80 8.24
N GLU A 37 -4.99 6.07 8.19
CA GLU A 37 -4.09 7.20 7.92
C GLU A 37 -3.85 8.10 9.14
N GLY A 38 -4.39 7.73 10.30
CA GLY A 38 -4.37 8.52 11.53
C GLY A 38 -5.61 9.39 11.75
N HIS A 39 -6.29 9.87 10.69
CA HIS A 39 -7.54 10.63 10.80
C HIS A 39 -8.79 9.74 10.77
N ASP A 40 -8.79 8.70 9.94
CA ASP A 40 -9.88 7.73 9.80
C ASP A 40 -9.32 6.30 9.69
N GLU A 41 -10.18 5.29 9.83
CA GLU A 41 -9.81 3.89 9.74
C GLU A 41 -10.91 2.97 9.20
N VAL A 42 -10.48 1.87 8.57
CA VAL A 42 -11.31 0.75 8.16
C VAL A 42 -10.79 -0.51 8.82
N THR A 43 -11.69 -1.32 9.38
CA THR A 43 -11.35 -2.60 10.00
C THR A 43 -11.95 -3.77 9.25
N ALA A 44 -11.22 -4.87 9.22
CA ALA A 44 -11.63 -6.15 8.66
C ALA A 44 -11.09 -7.27 9.55
N ALA A 45 -11.58 -8.49 9.32
CA ALA A 45 -11.10 -9.68 10.00
C ALA A 45 -10.58 -10.68 8.97
N ALA A 46 -9.53 -11.40 9.35
CA ALA A 46 -9.02 -12.54 8.59
C ALA A 46 -8.82 -13.72 9.52
N ASN A 47 -8.68 -14.92 8.94
CA ASN A 47 -8.38 -16.12 9.72
C ASN A 47 -7.05 -16.75 9.28
N ALA A 48 -6.20 -17.06 10.25
CA ALA A 48 -5.02 -17.92 10.10
C ALA A 48 -5.26 -19.18 10.92
N GLY A 49 -5.15 -20.38 10.36
CA GLY A 49 -5.62 -21.58 11.08
C GLY A 49 -4.92 -21.89 12.43
N SER A 50 -5.62 -22.64 13.26
CA SER A 50 -5.48 -22.77 14.73
C SER A 50 -4.26 -23.55 15.32
N LEU A 51 -3.54 -24.35 14.53
CA LEU A 51 -2.61 -25.36 15.08
C LEU A 51 -1.15 -25.24 14.62
N SER A 52 -0.82 -24.28 13.75
CA SER A 52 0.53 -24.09 13.20
C SER A 52 0.70 -22.69 12.60
N ILE A 53 1.91 -22.31 12.20
CA ILE A 53 2.09 -21.19 11.26
C ILE A 53 1.24 -21.49 10.04
N ARG A 54 0.32 -20.58 9.70
CA ARG A 54 -0.52 -20.70 8.51
C ARG A 54 -0.59 -19.39 7.76
N GLN A 55 -0.73 -19.55 6.45
CA GLN A 55 -0.99 -18.44 5.57
C GLN A 55 -2.40 -17.93 5.80
N PHE A 56 -2.55 -16.61 5.78
CA PHE A 56 -3.84 -15.94 5.64
C PHE A 56 -3.80 -15.07 4.38
N GLN A 57 -4.97 -14.85 3.79
CA GLN A 57 -5.18 -13.96 2.66
C GLN A 57 -6.51 -13.27 2.88
N GLU A 58 -6.55 -11.96 2.70
CA GLU A 58 -7.75 -11.14 2.87
C GLU A 58 -7.76 -10.01 1.85
N ALA A 59 -8.95 -9.66 1.36
CA ALA A 59 -9.16 -8.53 0.47
C ALA A 59 -10.02 -7.51 1.21
N VAL A 60 -9.46 -6.34 1.52
CA VAL A 60 -10.17 -5.33 2.31
C VAL A 60 -10.58 -4.18 1.40
N ASP A 61 -11.88 -4.02 1.23
CA ASP A 61 -12.46 -2.88 0.54
C ASP A 61 -12.38 -1.63 1.41
N ILE A 62 -11.92 -0.53 0.81
CA ILE A 62 -12.09 0.81 1.38
C ILE A 62 -13.43 1.35 0.89
N PRO A 63 -14.42 1.54 1.77
CA PRO A 63 -15.73 1.96 1.34
C PRO A 63 -15.72 3.42 0.87
N PRO A 64 -16.62 3.83 -0.03
CA PRO A 64 -16.60 5.17 -0.62
C PRO A 64 -16.77 6.32 0.38
N ASP A 65 -17.36 6.04 1.55
CA ASP A 65 -17.59 6.98 2.65
C ASP A 65 -16.41 7.06 3.64
N ALA A 66 -15.36 6.23 3.48
CA ALA A 66 -14.13 6.36 4.24
C ALA A 66 -13.48 7.73 3.96
N ALA A 67 -13.28 8.50 5.03
CA ALA A 67 -12.84 9.89 5.00
C ALA A 67 -11.30 10.01 4.97
N PHE A 68 -10.61 9.12 4.26
CA PHE A 68 -9.15 9.21 4.08
C PHE A 68 -8.77 10.47 3.28
N THR A 69 -7.81 11.22 3.79
CA THR A 69 -7.32 12.51 3.26
C THR A 69 -5.92 12.41 2.63
N LEU A 70 -5.16 11.40 3.00
CA LEU A 70 -3.80 11.09 2.60
C LEU A 70 -3.80 9.81 1.75
N SER A 71 -2.81 9.72 0.86
CA SER A 71 -2.55 8.49 0.09
C SER A 71 -1.73 7.48 0.87
N ARG A 72 -1.02 7.88 1.93
CA ARG A 72 -0.22 6.96 2.73
C ARG A 72 -1.09 6.34 3.81
N LEU A 73 -1.33 5.05 3.71
CA LEU A 73 -2.07 4.27 4.68
C LEU A 73 -1.13 3.35 5.45
N PHE A 74 -1.56 2.92 6.63
CA PHE A 74 -0.90 1.93 7.46
C PHE A 74 -1.80 0.72 7.56
N VAL A 75 -1.33 -0.41 7.03
CA VAL A 75 -1.98 -1.71 7.15
C VAL A 75 -1.42 -2.39 8.40
N THR A 76 -2.25 -2.49 9.43
CA THR A 76 -1.91 -3.16 10.69
C THR A 76 -2.65 -4.48 10.77
N VAL A 77 -1.93 -5.56 11.08
CA VAL A 77 -2.54 -6.86 11.39
C VAL A 77 -2.18 -7.22 12.82
N THR A 78 -3.20 -7.58 13.59
CA THR A 78 -3.11 -7.96 15.00
C THR A 78 -3.63 -9.38 15.17
N ASP A 79 -2.88 -10.21 15.90
CA ASP A 79 -3.35 -11.53 16.33
C ASP A 79 -4.04 -11.43 17.70
N ASP A 80 -5.37 -11.49 17.68
CA ASP A 80 -6.20 -11.31 18.88
C ASP A 80 -6.27 -12.60 19.73
N SER A 81 -5.76 -13.72 19.23
CA SER A 81 -5.87 -15.04 19.87
C SER A 81 -5.23 -15.11 21.27
N ALA A 82 -4.35 -14.17 21.60
CA ALA A 82 -3.57 -14.20 22.84
C ALA A 82 -4.31 -13.61 24.06
N GLY A 83 -5.40 -12.86 23.88
CA GLY A 83 -6.20 -12.27 24.97
C GLY A 83 -5.43 -11.38 25.96
N GLY A 84 -4.20 -11.00 25.66
CA GLY A 84 -3.30 -10.24 26.53
C GLY A 84 -3.22 -8.75 26.18
N PRO A 85 -2.64 -7.91 27.04
CA PRO A 85 -2.63 -6.45 26.87
C PRO A 85 -1.80 -5.97 25.67
N ASN A 86 -0.93 -6.82 25.12
CA ASN A 86 -0.05 -6.50 24.00
C ASN A 86 -0.10 -7.64 22.97
N PRO A 87 -1.17 -7.73 22.16
CA PRO A 87 -1.26 -8.75 21.12
C PRO A 87 -0.14 -8.57 20.07
N PRO A 88 0.39 -9.66 19.50
CA PRO A 88 1.34 -9.58 18.39
C PRO A 88 0.75 -8.74 17.25
N THR A 89 1.47 -7.69 16.86
CA THR A 89 0.99 -6.70 15.90
C THR A 89 2.10 -6.38 14.91
N VAL A 90 1.76 -6.27 13.63
CA VAL A 90 2.67 -5.83 12.57
C VAL A 90 1.99 -4.75 11.74
N THR A 91 2.75 -3.72 11.37
CA THR A 91 2.24 -2.60 10.56
C THR A 91 3.13 -2.38 9.35
N VAL A 92 2.52 -2.26 8.18
CA VAL A 92 3.21 -1.94 6.92
C VAL A 92 2.61 -0.66 6.33
N PRO A 93 3.44 0.38 6.06
CA PRO A 93 2.97 1.55 5.32
C PRO A 93 2.78 1.21 3.84
N VAL A 94 1.72 1.71 3.22
CA VAL A 94 1.42 1.52 1.79
C VAL A 94 0.99 2.84 1.15
N LEU A 95 0.99 2.89 -0.17
CA LEU A 95 0.46 4.00 -0.95
C LEU A 95 -0.85 3.57 -1.62
N TYR A 96 -1.95 4.23 -1.29
CA TYR A 96 -3.28 3.94 -1.82
C TYR A 96 -3.50 4.66 -3.15
N GLY A 97 -3.40 3.88 -4.23
CA GLY A 97 -3.46 4.35 -5.61
C GLY A 97 -4.70 5.19 -5.94
N PRO A 98 -5.92 4.83 -5.52
CA PRO A 98 -7.13 5.63 -5.78
C PRO A 98 -7.11 7.05 -5.21
N LYS A 99 -6.29 7.34 -4.18
CA LYS A 99 -6.07 8.71 -3.68
C LYS A 99 -4.96 9.46 -4.43
N ILE A 100 -4.16 8.76 -5.22
CA ILE A 100 -3.07 9.33 -6.04
C ILE A 100 -3.57 9.63 -7.46
N LEU A 101 -4.34 8.71 -8.05
CA LEU A 101 -4.91 8.84 -9.39
C LEU A 101 -6.36 8.31 -9.37
N PRO A 102 -7.36 9.16 -9.64
CA PRO A 102 -8.73 8.68 -9.83
C PRO A 102 -8.79 7.62 -10.94
N GLY A 103 -9.52 6.52 -10.70
CA GLY A 103 -9.57 5.41 -11.66
C GLY A 103 -8.32 4.53 -11.67
N TYR A 104 -7.43 4.64 -10.67
CA TYR A 104 -6.21 3.83 -10.54
C TYR A 104 -6.46 2.33 -10.70
N VAL A 105 -5.73 1.71 -11.64
CA VAL A 105 -5.85 0.28 -11.99
C VAL A 105 -4.51 -0.46 -12.01
N GLY A 106 -3.46 0.18 -11.48
CA GLY A 106 -2.10 -0.35 -11.42
C GLY A 106 -1.08 0.68 -11.86
N TYR A 107 0.12 0.21 -12.19
CA TYR A 107 1.21 1.08 -12.64
C TYR A 107 2.09 0.39 -13.69
N TRP A 108 2.83 1.18 -14.45
CA TRP A 108 3.99 0.73 -15.20
C TRP A 108 5.26 0.93 -14.38
N GLU A 109 6.24 0.07 -14.55
CA GLU A 109 7.59 0.33 -14.05
C GLU A 109 8.41 1.01 -15.15
N HIS A 110 9.02 2.13 -14.80
CA HIS A 110 9.86 2.91 -15.70
C HIS A 110 11.25 3.09 -15.09
N THR A 111 12.27 2.59 -15.79
CA THR A 111 13.66 2.87 -15.42
C THR A 111 14.11 4.17 -16.07
N VAL A 112 14.39 5.19 -15.24
CA VAL A 112 14.81 6.51 -15.68
C VAL A 112 16.10 6.41 -16.50
N VAL A 113 16.17 7.15 -17.60
CA VAL A 113 17.38 7.30 -18.42
C VAL A 113 17.93 8.74 -18.38
N SER A 114 19.14 8.92 -18.89
CA SER A 114 19.79 10.24 -18.89
C SER A 114 18.98 11.29 -19.63
N GLY A 115 18.79 12.45 -18.99
CA GLY A 115 18.06 13.59 -19.54
C GLY A 115 16.56 13.61 -19.26
N GLU A 116 16.01 12.60 -18.57
CA GLU A 116 14.59 12.60 -18.23
C GLU A 116 14.26 13.43 -16.99
N THR A 117 13.05 13.96 -16.98
CA THR A 117 12.45 14.68 -15.85
C THR A 117 11.06 14.10 -15.57
N LEU A 118 10.54 14.27 -14.35
CA LEU A 118 9.19 13.81 -14.03
C LEU A 118 8.13 14.42 -14.96
N SER A 119 8.29 15.68 -15.36
CA SER A 119 7.37 16.36 -16.28
C SER A 119 7.42 15.78 -17.69
N ALA A 120 8.60 15.41 -18.19
CA ALA A 120 8.74 14.73 -19.48
C ALA A 120 8.12 13.32 -19.44
N LEU A 121 8.30 12.60 -18.34
CA LEU A 121 7.63 11.31 -18.12
C LEU A 121 6.11 11.46 -18.04
N ALA A 122 5.62 12.46 -17.31
CA ALA A 122 4.18 12.74 -17.22
C ALA A 122 3.58 13.05 -18.59
N ASN A 123 4.25 13.86 -19.41
CA ASN A 123 3.83 14.11 -20.79
C ASN A 123 3.84 12.83 -21.65
N ARG A 124 4.81 11.93 -21.44
CA ARG A 124 4.89 10.67 -22.19
C ARG A 124 3.75 9.70 -21.84
N TYR A 125 3.43 9.58 -20.56
CA TYR A 125 2.51 8.57 -20.06
C TYR A 125 1.06 9.05 -19.94
N TYR A 126 0.86 10.35 -19.74
CA TYR A 126 -0.47 10.94 -19.55
C TYR A 126 -0.82 12.03 -20.56
N GLU A 127 0.07 12.34 -21.49
CA GLU A 127 -0.08 13.46 -22.44
C GLU A 127 -0.27 14.82 -21.73
N ASP A 128 0.19 14.90 -20.48
CA ASP A 128 0.01 16.06 -19.61
C ASP A 128 1.21 16.21 -18.66
N THR A 129 2.03 17.23 -18.90
CA THR A 129 3.19 17.57 -18.06
C THR A 129 2.78 17.91 -16.63
N SER A 130 1.56 18.42 -16.41
CA SER A 130 1.05 18.82 -15.11
C SER A 130 0.75 17.64 -14.19
N LYS A 131 0.68 16.41 -14.73
CA LYS A 131 0.52 15.17 -13.95
C LYS A 131 1.81 14.64 -13.33
N TYR A 132 2.94 15.35 -13.40
CA TYR A 132 4.16 14.97 -12.69
C TYR A 132 3.98 14.73 -11.18
N PRO A 133 3.09 15.43 -10.43
CA PRO A 133 2.86 15.17 -9.01
C PRO A 133 2.24 13.80 -8.75
N VAL A 134 1.51 13.22 -9.71
CA VAL A 134 0.96 11.85 -9.62
C VAL A 134 2.11 10.84 -9.56
N ILE A 135 3.12 11.00 -10.43
CA ILE A 135 4.32 10.17 -10.42
C ILE A 135 5.08 10.37 -9.11
N GLN A 136 5.27 11.61 -8.67
CA GLN A 136 5.94 11.90 -7.40
C GLN A 136 5.23 11.22 -6.21
N ALA A 137 3.90 11.34 -6.13
CA ALA A 137 3.10 10.78 -5.04
C ALA A 137 3.19 9.24 -4.97
N ALA A 138 3.28 8.56 -6.10
CA ALA A 138 3.47 7.10 -6.16
C ALA A 138 4.91 6.64 -5.80
N ASN A 139 5.88 7.56 -5.80
CA ASN A 139 7.30 7.27 -5.62
C ASN A 139 7.93 8.03 -4.46
N GLN A 140 7.17 8.52 -3.48
CA GLN A 140 7.71 9.32 -2.36
C GLN A 140 8.84 8.66 -1.57
N HIS A 141 8.95 7.33 -1.62
CA HIS A 141 10.02 6.56 -0.97
C HIS A 141 11.32 6.50 -1.81
N VAL A 142 11.26 6.81 -3.10
CA VAL A 142 12.40 6.84 -4.05
C VAL A 142 12.76 8.27 -4.46
N VAL A 143 11.76 9.13 -4.61
CA VAL A 143 11.87 10.50 -5.10
C VAL A 143 11.52 11.48 -3.98
N THR A 144 12.56 11.93 -3.27
CA THR A 144 12.42 12.92 -2.19
C THR A 144 12.22 14.34 -2.74
N ASP A 145 12.92 14.67 -3.83
CA ASP A 145 12.78 15.95 -4.54
C ASP A 145 12.27 15.67 -5.97
N PRO A 146 11.10 16.19 -6.36
CA PRO A 146 10.54 15.97 -7.69
C PRO A 146 11.40 16.52 -8.83
N ASN A 147 12.31 17.45 -8.55
CA ASN A 147 13.24 17.97 -9.55
C ASN A 147 14.50 17.10 -9.71
N LEU A 148 14.69 16.10 -8.85
CA LEU A 148 15.87 15.24 -8.83
C LEU A 148 15.48 13.77 -9.02
N ILE A 149 15.54 13.32 -10.28
CA ILE A 149 15.55 11.91 -10.63
C ILE A 149 16.87 11.55 -11.32
N PHE A 150 17.31 10.32 -11.17
CA PHE A 150 18.61 9.84 -11.62
C PHE A 150 18.47 8.63 -12.54
N PRO A 151 19.33 8.52 -13.57
CA PRO A 151 19.35 7.34 -14.42
C PRO A 151 19.50 6.05 -13.61
N GLY A 152 18.71 5.03 -13.95
CA GLY A 152 18.66 3.74 -13.25
C GLY A 152 17.65 3.67 -12.11
N GLN A 153 17.03 4.79 -11.69
CA GLN A 153 15.90 4.73 -10.76
C GLN A 153 14.70 4.06 -11.40
N VAL A 154 14.08 3.13 -10.68
CA VAL A 154 12.81 2.51 -11.10
C VAL A 154 11.67 3.29 -10.46
N LEU A 155 10.84 3.91 -11.30
CA LEU A 155 9.66 4.66 -10.90
C LEU A 155 8.40 3.89 -11.25
N ARG A 156 7.44 3.91 -10.34
CA ARG A 156 6.07 3.44 -10.56
C ARG A 156 5.26 4.55 -11.21
N ILE A 157 4.73 4.33 -12.40
CA ILE A 157 3.90 5.28 -13.13
C ILE A 157 2.44 4.81 -13.03
N PRO A 158 1.61 5.41 -12.16
CA PRO A 158 0.19 5.05 -12.06
C PRO A 158 -0.54 5.06 -13.40
N ARG A 159 -1.56 4.23 -13.56
CA ARG A 159 -2.43 4.22 -14.75
C ARG A 159 -3.90 4.16 -14.34
N ASP A 160 -4.74 4.82 -15.12
CA ASP A 160 -6.19 4.82 -15.08
C ASP A 160 -6.77 4.12 -16.33
N PHE A 161 -8.08 3.85 -16.34
CA PHE A 161 -8.84 3.34 -17.49
C PHE A 161 -9.50 4.46 -18.30
#